data_AF-A0A3D2X151-F1
#
_entry.id   AF-A0A3D2X151-F1
#
_cell.length_a   1.000
_cell.length_b   1.000
_cell.length_c   1.000
_cell.angle_alpha   90.00
_cell.angle_beta   90.00
_cell.angle_gamma   90.00
#
_symmetry.space_group_name_H-M   'P 1'
#
loop_
_entity.id
_entity.type
_entity.pdbx_description
1 polymer ?
#
loop_
_entity_poly.entity_id
_entity_poly.type
_entity_poly.pdbx_seq_one_letter_code
_entity_poly.pdbx_strand_id
1 'polypeptide(L)'
;NGISYLFSKEILSETKSNNTEFHTIIHLLNYYATYQLHIISNVQSGVINANIALPFSFVLEDKKSVSMLYGSLKLNGTSLLPKDLTPAIQQKIELVNVVLGELVPGLSIRLVELEEQIGENGEKLIETQLLARRGENEILLQYESDGIKKLISILYTVILGFRDASVTVAIDELDSGIFEFLLGEILQMFEESGQGQLIFTSHNLRPLEVLNKKNILFTTTNEKHRYIRFKNVRANQNLRDFYFHDIVLGGQKECIYERTNPYVIRRAFKMAGDSDAK
;
A
#
# COMPACT_ATOMS: atom_id res chain seq x y z
N ASN A 1 17.79 1.55 7.91
CA ASN A 1 16.88 0.40 7.71
C ASN A 1 17.23 -0.70 8.69
N GLY A 2 16.46 -0.83 9.77
CA GLY A 2 16.59 -1.98 10.66
C GLY A 2 15.94 -3.18 9.99
N ILE A 3 16.76 -4.10 9.48
CA ILE A 3 16.27 -5.41 9.05
C ILE A 3 16.02 -6.19 10.33
N SER A 4 14.82 -6.74 10.50
CA SER A 4 14.54 -7.63 11.62
C SER A 4 15.52 -8.80 11.57
N TYR A 5 16.29 -9.01 12.63
CA TYR A 5 17.22 -10.14 12.72
C TYR A 5 16.51 -11.50 12.55
N LEU A 6 15.24 -11.59 12.95
CA LEU A 6 14.42 -12.80 12.78
C LEU A 6 14.10 -13.13 11.31
N PHE A 7 14.13 -12.13 10.43
CA PHE A 7 13.84 -12.29 9.00
C PHE A 7 15.09 -12.16 8.13
N SER A 8 16.28 -12.16 8.74
CA SER A 8 17.52 -11.99 8.01
C SER A 8 18.08 -13.33 7.55
N LYS A 9 18.93 -13.30 6.51
CA LYS A 9 19.63 -14.51 6.09
C LYS A 9 20.72 -14.94 7.08
N GLU A 10 21.13 -14.05 8.00
CA GLU A 10 22.17 -14.36 8.99
C GLU A 10 21.70 -15.45 9.96
N ILE A 11 20.45 -15.39 10.44
CA ILE A 11 19.93 -16.39 11.39
C ILE A 11 19.88 -17.80 10.77
N LEU A 12 19.71 -17.92 9.46
CA LEU A 12 19.74 -19.21 8.74
C LEU A 12 21.11 -19.90 8.82
N SER A 13 22.19 -19.10 8.93
CA SER A 13 23.55 -19.63 9.03
C SER A 13 23.87 -20.19 10.43
N GLU A 14 23.26 -19.60 11.47
CA GLU A 14 23.44 -20.00 12.88
C GLU A 14 22.57 -21.21 13.27
N THR A 15 21.48 -21.46 12.54
CA THR A 15 20.55 -22.57 12.81
C THR A 15 21.01 -23.93 12.29
N LYS A 16 22.23 -24.07 11.75
CA LYS A 16 22.79 -25.36 11.28
C LYS A 16 23.11 -26.36 12.40
N SER A 17 22.83 -26.04 13.66
CA SER A 17 23.03 -26.93 14.80
C SER A 17 21.84 -27.90 14.99
N ASN A 18 22.09 -29.01 15.71
CA ASN A 18 21.30 -30.25 15.82
C ASN A 18 19.79 -30.17 16.17
N ASN A 19 19.16 -28.98 16.23
CA ASN A 19 17.72 -28.82 16.50
C ASN A 19 16.93 -28.57 15.20
N THR A 20 16.39 -29.66 14.64
CA THR A 20 15.66 -29.67 13.36
C THR A 20 14.36 -28.85 13.39
N GLU A 21 13.67 -28.78 14.53
CA GLU A 21 12.43 -28.03 14.68
C GLU A 21 12.68 -26.53 14.64
N PHE A 22 13.68 -26.05 15.40
CA PHE A 22 14.06 -24.63 15.38
C PHE A 22 14.50 -24.19 13.98
N HIS A 23 15.29 -25.01 13.29
CA HIS A 23 15.69 -24.73 11.92
C HIS A 23 14.49 -24.60 10.97
N THR A 24 13.49 -25.48 11.12
CA THR A 24 12.26 -25.46 10.32
C THR A 24 11.46 -24.19 10.57
N ILE A 25 11.29 -23.79 11.83
CA ILE A 25 10.56 -22.56 12.19
C ILE A 25 11.23 -21.33 11.56
N ILE A 26 12.56 -21.20 11.66
CA ILE A 26 13.28 -20.05 11.09
C ILE A 26 13.17 -20.03 9.56
N HIS A 27 13.22 -21.18 8.88
CA HIS A 27 12.99 -21.26 7.45
C HIS A 27 11.57 -20.82 7.07
N LEU A 28 10.55 -21.27 7.80
CA LEU A 28 9.16 -20.87 7.56
C LEU A 28 8.95 -19.37 7.78
N LEU A 29 9.56 -18.78 8.81
CA LEU A 29 9.51 -17.34 9.06
C LEU A 29 10.21 -16.54 7.96
N ASN A 30 11.36 -17.01 7.48
CA ASN A 30 12.06 -16.40 6.35
C ASN A 30 11.24 -16.49 5.05
N TYR A 31 10.63 -17.66 4.80
CA TYR A 31 9.73 -17.85 3.66
C TYR A 31 8.55 -16.89 3.72
N TYR A 32 7.88 -16.82 4.87
CA TYR A 32 6.77 -15.89 5.10
C TYR A 32 7.20 -14.44 4.86
N ALA A 33 8.29 -13.99 5.49
CA ALA A 33 8.78 -12.63 5.36
C ALA A 33 9.19 -12.25 3.92
N THR A 34 9.63 -13.24 3.13
CA THR A 34 10.11 -13.00 1.76
C THR A 34 8.98 -13.03 0.73
N TYR A 35 8.01 -13.93 0.88
CA TYR A 35 7.04 -14.26 -0.16
C TYR A 35 5.58 -14.01 0.21
N GLN A 36 5.26 -13.93 1.50
CA GLN A 36 3.89 -13.79 2.00
C GLN A 36 3.65 -12.46 2.73
N LEU A 37 4.70 -11.76 3.14
CA LEU A 37 4.61 -10.44 3.77
C LEU A 37 4.93 -9.33 2.77
N HIS A 38 3.92 -8.55 2.41
CA HIS A 38 4.06 -7.41 1.50
C HIS A 38 3.87 -6.10 2.27
N ILE A 39 4.92 -5.27 2.29
CA ILE A 39 4.90 -3.98 2.99
C ILE A 39 5.05 -2.85 1.98
N ILE A 40 4.10 -1.92 1.97
CA ILE A 40 4.08 -0.71 1.15
C ILE A 40 4.11 0.48 2.09
N SER A 41 5.21 1.24 2.10
CA SER A 41 5.38 2.42 2.96
C SER A 41 4.97 3.71 2.25
N ASN A 42 4.77 4.78 3.01
CA ASN A 42 4.46 6.10 2.45
C ASN A 42 5.59 6.69 1.57
N VAL A 43 6.85 6.24 1.73
CA VAL A 43 7.98 6.62 0.87
C VAL A 43 7.69 6.25 -0.57
N GLN A 44 7.09 5.09 -0.81
CA GLN A 44 6.68 4.66 -2.15
C GLN A 44 5.59 5.56 -2.73
N SER A 45 4.65 6.03 -1.90
CA SER A 45 3.64 7.03 -2.31
C SER A 45 4.29 8.33 -2.77
N GLY A 46 5.32 8.81 -2.07
CA GLY A 46 6.03 10.04 -2.43
C GLY A 46 6.69 9.97 -3.82
N VAL A 47 7.28 8.82 -4.17
CA VAL A 47 7.90 8.59 -5.50
C VAL A 47 6.85 8.61 -6.61
N ILE A 48 5.66 8.05 -6.35
CA ILE A 48 4.54 8.04 -7.29
C ILE A 48 4.00 9.46 -7.51
N ASN A 49 3.75 10.19 -6.42
CA ASN A 49 3.19 11.55 -6.47
C ASN A 49 4.14 12.54 -7.16
N ALA A 50 5.45 12.32 -7.05
CA ALA A 50 6.47 13.07 -7.78
C ALA A 50 6.59 12.69 -9.27
N ASN A 51 5.75 11.77 -9.78
CA ASN A 51 5.82 11.21 -11.14
C ASN A 51 7.18 10.63 -11.51
N ILE A 52 7.93 10.12 -10.52
CA ILE A 52 9.26 9.55 -10.75
C ILE A 52 9.11 8.11 -11.25
N ALA A 53 8.51 7.25 -10.43
CA ALA A 53 8.38 5.84 -10.75
C ALA A 53 7.20 5.18 -10.02
N LEU A 54 6.71 4.10 -10.61
CA LEU A 54 5.74 3.17 -10.07
C LEU A 54 6.49 1.98 -9.46
N PRO A 55 6.61 1.90 -8.13
CA PRO A 55 7.22 0.75 -7.47
C PRO A 55 6.35 -0.48 -7.66
N PHE A 56 6.98 -1.64 -7.80
CA PHE A 56 6.30 -2.92 -7.87
C PHE A 56 7.07 -3.98 -7.08
N SER A 57 6.32 -4.96 -6.57
CA SER A 57 6.90 -6.15 -5.97
C SER A 57 6.06 -7.37 -6.32
N PHE A 58 6.66 -8.33 -7.03
CA PHE A 58 5.95 -9.49 -7.57
C PHE A 58 6.68 -10.78 -7.22
N VAL A 59 5.89 -11.79 -6.82
CA VAL A 59 6.37 -13.15 -6.61
C VAL A 59 6.46 -13.84 -7.98
N LEU A 60 7.65 -14.32 -8.32
CA LEU A 60 7.94 -15.15 -9.47
C LEU A 60 8.04 -16.61 -9.02
N GLU A 61 7.17 -17.45 -9.58
CA GLU A 61 7.18 -18.88 -9.33
C GLU A 61 7.57 -19.60 -10.61
N ASP A 62 8.67 -20.35 -10.55
CA ASP A 62 9.04 -21.35 -11.55
C ASP A 62 8.93 -22.75 -10.92
N LYS A 63 8.90 -23.80 -11.75
CA LYS A 63 8.71 -25.20 -11.34
C LYS A 63 9.64 -25.69 -10.23
N LYS A 64 10.76 -25.00 -9.99
CA LYS A 64 11.80 -25.37 -9.01
C LYS A 64 12.10 -24.29 -7.97
N SER A 65 11.59 -23.07 -8.12
CA SER A 65 11.99 -21.95 -7.27
C SER A 65 10.94 -20.85 -7.19
N VAL A 66 10.77 -20.30 -6.00
CA VAL A 66 10.04 -19.06 -5.77
C VAL A 66 11.08 -17.94 -5.55
N SER A 67 10.92 -16.81 -6.22
CA SER A 67 11.74 -15.63 -6.03
C SER A 67 10.86 -14.38 -5.94
N MET A 68 11.34 -13.35 -5.23
CA MET A 68 10.65 -12.08 -5.08
C MET A 68 11.38 -11.04 -5.91
N LEU A 69 10.69 -10.43 -6.86
CA LEU A 69 11.20 -9.36 -7.70
C LEU A 69 10.75 -8.02 -7.13
N TYR A 70 11.71 -7.15 -6.79
CA TYR A 70 11.48 -5.77 -6.43
C TYR A 70 12.01 -4.87 -7.54
N GLY A 71 11.24 -3.86 -7.93
CA GLY A 71 11.66 -2.90 -8.94
C GLY A 71 10.77 -1.67 -9.00
N SER A 72 11.06 -0.82 -9.97
CA SER A 72 10.27 0.37 -10.25
C SER A 72 10.23 0.64 -11.75
N LEU A 73 9.06 0.92 -12.28
CA LEU A 73 8.87 1.37 -13.66
C LEU A 73 8.79 2.89 -13.67
N LYS A 74 9.57 3.58 -14.50
CA LYS A 74 9.48 5.03 -14.61
C LYS A 74 8.07 5.45 -15.04
N LEU A 75 7.56 6.48 -14.37
CA LEU A 75 6.31 7.14 -14.76
C LEU A 75 6.60 8.21 -15.80
N ASN A 76 7.65 9.00 -15.56
CA ASN A 76 8.15 9.99 -16.51
C ASN A 76 9.28 9.39 -17.38
N GLY A 77 8.98 9.21 -18.67
CA GLY A 77 9.87 8.59 -19.64
C GLY A 77 9.85 7.06 -19.59
N THR A 78 10.91 6.46 -20.17
CA THR A 78 11.00 5.02 -20.43
C THR A 78 11.87 4.27 -19.41
N SER A 79 11.57 2.98 -19.25
CA SER A 79 12.29 2.04 -18.38
C SER A 79 13.06 1.02 -19.20
N LEU A 80 14.33 0.80 -18.87
CA LEU A 80 15.11 -0.31 -19.42
C LEU A 80 14.95 -1.53 -18.52
N LEU A 81 14.43 -2.62 -19.07
CA LEU A 81 14.18 -3.87 -18.35
C LEU A 81 14.96 -5.01 -18.98
N PRO A 82 15.45 -5.99 -18.19
CA PRO A 82 15.96 -7.23 -18.75
C PRO A 82 14.89 -7.90 -19.62
N LYS A 83 15.24 -8.24 -20.86
CA LYS A 83 14.30 -8.81 -21.83
C LYS A 83 13.63 -10.07 -21.28
N ASP A 84 14.38 -10.89 -20.55
CA ASP A 84 13.89 -12.15 -19.97
C ASP A 84 12.87 -11.95 -18.84
N LEU A 85 12.86 -10.79 -18.17
CA LEU A 85 11.90 -10.46 -17.09
C LEU A 85 10.64 -9.77 -17.60
N THR A 86 10.68 -9.19 -18.80
CA THR A 86 9.58 -8.37 -19.36
C THR A 86 8.26 -9.15 -19.49
N PRO A 87 8.26 -10.41 -19.99
CA PRO A 87 7.03 -11.22 -20.07
C PRO A 87 6.38 -11.46 -18.70
N ALA A 88 7.21 -11.65 -17.66
CA ALA A 88 6.70 -11.85 -16.30
C ALA A 88 6.03 -10.58 -15.78
N ILE A 89 6.62 -9.40 -16.01
CA ILE A 89 6.03 -8.11 -15.62
C ILE A 89 4.72 -7.86 -16.37
N GLN A 90 4.67 -8.13 -17.68
CA GLN A 90 3.44 -8.03 -18.48
C GLN A 90 2.34 -8.95 -17.93
N GLN A 91 2.66 -10.20 -17.59
CA GLN A 91 1.69 -11.12 -17.00
C GLN A 91 1.10 -10.59 -15.69
N LYS A 92 1.92 -9.95 -14.83
CA LYS A 92 1.43 -9.33 -13.60
C LYS A 92 0.56 -8.11 -13.86
N ILE A 93 0.89 -7.31 -14.88
CA ILE A 93 0.03 -6.21 -15.34
C ILE A 93 -1.33 -6.73 -15.79
N GLU A 94 -1.39 -7.84 -16.51
CA GLU A 94 -2.68 -8.44 -16.90
C GLU A 94 -3.52 -8.88 -15.70
N LEU A 95 -2.90 -9.43 -14.65
CA LEU A 95 -3.61 -9.73 -13.40
C LEU A 95 -4.16 -8.47 -12.73
N VAL A 96 -3.40 -7.38 -12.74
CA VAL A 96 -3.85 -6.08 -12.23
C VAL A 96 -5.03 -5.56 -13.08
N ASN A 97 -4.96 -5.68 -14.40
CA ASN A 97 -6.01 -5.23 -15.32
C ASN A 97 -7.35 -5.92 -15.09
N VAL A 98 -7.35 -7.21 -14.73
CA VAL A 98 -8.58 -7.96 -14.40
C VAL A 98 -9.37 -7.27 -13.28
N VAL A 99 -8.68 -6.74 -12.27
CA VAL A 99 -9.34 -6.06 -11.14
C VAL A 99 -9.50 -4.57 -11.40
N LEU A 100 -8.50 -3.93 -12.02
CA LEU A 100 -8.52 -2.50 -12.32
C LEU A 100 -9.71 -2.12 -13.21
N GLY A 101 -10.01 -2.94 -14.23
CA GLY A 101 -11.13 -2.68 -15.14
C GLY A 101 -12.50 -2.75 -14.46
N GLU A 102 -12.64 -3.57 -13.41
CA GLU A 102 -13.87 -3.67 -12.61
C GLU A 102 -13.98 -2.52 -11.61
N LEU A 103 -12.86 -2.13 -10.97
CA LEU A 103 -12.80 -1.03 -10.01
C LEU A 103 -12.97 0.34 -10.69
N VAL A 104 -12.41 0.50 -11.87
CA VAL A 104 -12.44 1.74 -12.66
C VAL A 104 -12.87 1.37 -14.08
N PRO A 105 -14.19 1.37 -14.36
CA PRO A 105 -14.72 0.91 -15.63
C PRO A 105 -14.01 1.49 -16.85
N GLY A 106 -13.53 0.59 -17.71
CA GLY A 106 -12.86 0.92 -18.96
C GLY A 106 -11.38 1.35 -18.82
N LEU A 107 -10.80 1.35 -17.62
CA LEU A 107 -9.36 1.60 -17.41
C LEU A 107 -8.56 0.29 -17.47
N SER A 108 -7.47 0.31 -18.23
CA SER A 108 -6.43 -0.71 -18.18
C SER A 108 -5.05 -0.07 -18.34
N ILE A 109 -3.99 -0.79 -17.99
CA ILE A 109 -2.61 -0.37 -18.21
C ILE A 109 -1.86 -1.38 -19.07
N ARG A 110 -0.84 -0.89 -19.77
CA ARG A 110 0.00 -1.73 -20.62
C ARG A 110 1.46 -1.33 -20.50
N LEU A 111 2.34 -2.33 -20.57
CA LEU A 111 3.77 -2.14 -20.73
C LEU A 111 4.10 -2.35 -22.21
N VAL A 112 4.37 -1.26 -22.92
CA VAL A 112 4.74 -1.28 -24.34
C VAL A 112 6.25 -1.40 -24.46
N GLU A 113 6.69 -2.33 -25.30
CA GLU A 113 8.08 -2.50 -25.70
C GLU A 113 8.41 -1.57 -26.88
N LEU A 114 9.52 -0.86 -26.80
CA LEU A 114 9.95 0.13 -27.79
C LEU A 114 11.15 -0.37 -28.61
N GLU A 115 12.33 -0.43 -27.98
CA GLU A 115 13.58 -0.80 -28.65
C GLU A 115 14.42 -1.75 -27.79
N GLU A 116 15.11 -2.69 -28.44
CA GLU A 116 16.07 -3.58 -27.77
C GLU A 116 17.45 -2.91 -27.68
N GLN A 117 18.07 -3.03 -26.51
CA GLN A 117 19.39 -2.48 -26.23
C GLN A 117 20.30 -3.56 -25.66
N ILE A 118 21.62 -3.40 -25.83
CA ILE A 118 22.63 -4.25 -25.19
C ILE A 118 23.17 -3.46 -24.00
N GLY A 119 23.02 -4.02 -22.81
CA GLY A 119 23.52 -3.43 -21.57
C GLY A 119 25.04 -3.51 -21.44
N GLU A 120 25.58 -2.87 -20.41
CA GLU A 120 27.03 -2.74 -20.20
C GLU A 120 27.72 -4.09 -20.00
N ASN A 121 27.00 -5.11 -19.52
CA ASN A 121 27.53 -6.46 -19.30
C ASN A 121 27.16 -7.44 -20.43
N GLY A 122 26.65 -6.93 -21.56
CA GLY A 122 26.19 -7.74 -22.70
C GLY A 122 24.80 -8.35 -22.52
N GLU A 123 24.08 -8.00 -21.46
CA GLU A 123 22.70 -8.42 -21.25
C GLU A 123 21.74 -7.76 -22.25
N LYS A 124 20.67 -8.49 -22.63
CA LYS A 124 19.63 -7.93 -23.49
C LYS A 124 18.64 -7.14 -22.65
N LEU A 125 18.55 -5.85 -22.92
CA LEU A 125 17.60 -4.93 -22.33
C LEU A 125 16.52 -4.57 -23.36
N ILE A 126 15.34 -4.21 -22.87
CA ILE A 126 14.27 -3.67 -23.68
C ILE A 126 13.76 -2.38 -23.05
N GLU A 127 13.67 -1.35 -23.87
CA GLU A 127 13.09 -0.07 -23.50
C GLU A 127 11.58 -0.22 -23.47
N THR A 128 10.97 0.23 -22.38
CA THR A 128 9.54 0.05 -22.13
C THR A 128 8.88 1.32 -21.63
N GLN A 129 7.59 1.47 -21.96
CA GLN A 129 6.77 2.61 -21.54
C GLN A 129 5.45 2.11 -20.95
N LEU A 130 5.06 2.68 -19.80
CA LEU A 130 3.75 2.46 -19.20
C LEU A 130 2.70 3.39 -19.80
N LEU A 131 1.63 2.78 -20.33
CA LEU A 131 0.47 3.48 -20.87
C LEU A 131 -0.78 3.11 -20.10
N ALA A 132 -1.70 4.06 -19.98
CA ALA A 132 -3.06 3.86 -19.49
C ALA A 132 -4.02 4.00 -20.67
N ARG A 133 -4.98 3.07 -20.76
CA ARG A 133 -6.03 3.07 -21.78
C ARG A 133 -7.39 3.25 -21.12
N ARG A 134 -8.18 4.19 -21.65
CA ARG A 134 -9.59 4.41 -21.31
C ARG A 134 -10.45 4.36 -22.57
N GLY A 135 -11.11 3.22 -22.77
CA GLY A 135 -11.82 2.96 -24.03
C GLY A 135 -10.85 3.01 -25.23
N GLU A 136 -11.04 3.95 -26.14
CA GLU A 136 -10.15 4.13 -27.31
C GLU A 136 -8.99 5.10 -27.07
N ASN A 137 -8.99 5.83 -25.95
CA ASN A 137 -7.92 6.79 -25.65
C ASN A 137 -6.78 6.10 -24.91
N GLU A 138 -5.56 6.27 -25.38
CA GLU A 138 -4.34 5.78 -24.73
C GLU A 138 -3.41 6.96 -24.43
N ILE A 139 -2.97 7.06 -23.18
CA ILE A 139 -2.11 8.13 -22.68
C ILE A 139 -0.96 7.55 -21.84
N LEU A 140 0.10 8.33 -21.64
CA LEU A 140 1.15 7.95 -20.69
C LEU A 140 0.56 7.84 -19.29
N LEU A 141 0.94 6.80 -18.53
CA LEU A 141 0.41 6.58 -17.18
C LEU A 141 0.68 7.77 -16.23
N GLN A 142 1.73 8.56 -16.46
CA GLN A 142 2.02 9.76 -15.69
C GLN A 142 0.88 10.79 -15.67
N TYR A 143 0.00 10.77 -16.67
CA TYR A 143 -1.12 11.71 -16.78
C TYR A 143 -2.40 11.22 -16.07
N GLU A 144 -2.42 9.99 -15.54
CA GLU A 144 -3.48 9.56 -14.62
C GLU A 144 -3.32 10.22 -13.25
N SER A 145 -4.42 10.27 -12.50
CA SER A 145 -4.42 10.88 -11.17
C SER A 145 -3.51 10.11 -10.20
N ASP A 146 -3.02 10.81 -9.17
CA ASP A 146 -2.18 10.19 -8.13
C ASP A 146 -2.90 9.02 -7.46
N GLY A 147 -4.21 9.13 -7.25
CA GLY A 147 -5.05 8.03 -6.76
C GLY A 147 -5.05 6.80 -7.65
N ILE A 148 -5.14 6.97 -8.97
CA ILE A 148 -5.10 5.84 -9.92
C ILE A 148 -3.71 5.21 -9.94
N LYS A 149 -2.64 6.00 -9.96
CA LYS A 149 -1.26 5.48 -9.91
C LYS A 149 -0.98 4.74 -8.60
N LYS A 150 -1.44 5.28 -7.47
CA LYS A 150 -1.37 4.61 -6.15
C LYS A 150 -2.17 3.30 -6.18
N LEU A 151 -3.41 3.31 -6.66
CA LEU A 151 -4.24 2.12 -6.80
C LEU A 151 -3.52 1.02 -7.60
N ILE A 152 -3.01 1.35 -8.78
CA ILE A 152 -2.25 0.42 -9.61
C ILE A 152 -1.04 -0.16 -8.85
N SER A 153 -0.30 0.68 -8.13
CA SER A 153 0.90 0.25 -7.39
C SER A 153 0.61 -0.78 -6.28
N ILE A 154 -0.60 -0.75 -5.70
CA ILE A 154 -0.98 -1.62 -4.58
C ILE A 154 -1.83 -2.81 -5.03
N LEU A 155 -2.47 -2.74 -6.20
CA LEU A 155 -3.51 -3.70 -6.58
C LEU A 155 -3.01 -5.13 -6.61
N TYR A 156 -1.78 -5.35 -7.10
CA TYR A 156 -1.23 -6.69 -7.13
C TYR A 156 -1.11 -7.32 -5.74
N THR A 157 -0.60 -6.60 -4.75
CA THR A 157 -0.42 -7.15 -3.39
C THR A 157 -1.77 -7.34 -2.72
N VAL A 158 -2.73 -6.44 -2.95
CA VAL A 158 -4.12 -6.60 -2.50
C VAL A 158 -4.75 -7.86 -3.10
N ILE A 159 -4.53 -8.14 -4.40
CA ILE A 159 -5.01 -9.36 -5.07
C ILE A 159 -4.42 -10.62 -4.42
N LEU A 160 -3.13 -10.61 -4.07
CA LEU A 160 -2.51 -11.74 -3.36
C LEU A 160 -3.17 -11.98 -2.00
N GLY A 161 -3.28 -10.92 -1.19
CA GLY A 161 -3.93 -10.99 0.12
C GLY A 161 -5.40 -11.40 0.04
N PHE A 162 -6.11 -11.01 -1.02
CA PHE A 162 -7.50 -11.40 -1.21
C PHE A 162 -7.65 -12.90 -1.45
N ARG A 163 -6.67 -13.55 -2.09
CA ARG A 163 -6.78 -14.93 -2.59
C ARG A 163 -6.10 -15.99 -1.72
N ASP A 164 -5.19 -15.61 -0.84
CA ASP A 164 -4.36 -16.56 -0.08
C ASP A 164 -4.33 -16.21 1.41
N ALA A 165 -4.82 -17.14 2.24
CA ALA A 165 -4.87 -16.99 3.70
C ALA A 165 -3.50 -16.90 4.38
N SER A 166 -2.43 -17.27 3.69
CA SER A 166 -1.06 -17.15 4.19
C SER A 166 -0.45 -15.77 3.98
N VAL A 167 -1.07 -14.91 3.16
CA VAL A 167 -0.53 -13.61 2.76
C VAL A 167 -0.98 -12.51 3.70
N THR A 168 -0.03 -11.65 4.08
CA THR A 168 -0.25 -10.41 4.83
C THR A 168 0.22 -9.22 4.02
N VAL A 169 -0.68 -8.25 3.82
CA VAL A 169 -0.43 -7.00 3.12
C VAL A 169 -0.52 -5.86 4.12
N ALA A 170 0.56 -5.10 4.27
CA ALA A 170 0.62 -3.91 5.13
C ALA A 170 0.83 -2.65 4.27
N ILE A 171 -0.13 -1.74 4.25
CA ILE A 171 -0.09 -0.51 3.42
C ILE A 171 -0.20 0.72 4.31
N ASP A 172 0.84 1.53 4.30
CA ASP A 172 0.81 2.85 4.93
C ASP A 172 0.11 3.86 4.01
N GLU A 173 -0.74 4.70 4.60
CA GLU A 173 -1.57 5.72 3.94
C GLU A 173 -2.29 5.16 2.71
N LEU A 174 -3.08 4.10 2.92
CA LEU A 174 -3.81 3.42 1.84
C LEU A 174 -4.75 4.38 1.10
N ASP A 175 -5.33 5.33 1.80
CA ASP A 175 -6.28 6.32 1.30
C ASP A 175 -5.66 7.46 0.50
N SER A 176 -4.33 7.59 0.49
CA SER A 176 -3.65 8.74 -0.13
C SER A 176 -3.97 8.86 -1.62
N GLY A 177 -4.72 9.92 -1.96
CA GLY A 177 -5.14 10.24 -3.33
C GLY A 177 -6.23 9.34 -3.92
N ILE A 178 -6.57 8.21 -3.29
CA ILE A 178 -7.61 7.29 -3.78
C ILE A 178 -9.00 7.89 -3.50
N PHE A 179 -9.91 7.76 -4.47
CA PHE A 179 -11.30 8.20 -4.28
C PHE A 179 -11.96 7.45 -3.12
N GLU A 180 -12.53 8.20 -2.17
CA GLU A 180 -13.08 7.69 -0.91
C GLU A 180 -14.10 6.55 -1.12
N PHE A 181 -15.01 6.70 -2.08
CA PHE A 181 -16.00 5.66 -2.36
C PHE A 181 -15.32 4.36 -2.79
N LEU A 182 -14.37 4.43 -3.73
CA LEU A 182 -13.65 3.27 -4.24
C LEU A 182 -12.82 2.58 -3.14
N LEU A 183 -12.18 3.37 -2.26
CA LEU A 183 -11.51 2.84 -1.08
C LEU A 183 -12.49 2.03 -0.22
N GLY A 184 -13.69 2.56 0.01
CA GLY A 184 -14.75 1.87 0.76
C GLY A 184 -15.14 0.54 0.13
N GLU A 185 -15.35 0.50 -1.19
CA GLU A 185 -15.70 -0.73 -1.92
C GLU A 185 -14.60 -1.79 -1.81
N ILE A 186 -13.33 -1.39 -2.00
CA ILE A 186 -12.18 -2.31 -1.86
C ILE A 186 -12.13 -2.91 -0.45
N LEU A 187 -12.27 -2.07 0.57
CA LEU A 187 -12.21 -2.50 1.96
C LEU A 187 -13.38 -3.40 2.34
N GLN A 188 -14.59 -3.09 1.88
CA GLN A 188 -15.77 -3.91 2.12
C GLN A 188 -15.63 -5.29 1.48
N MET A 189 -15.26 -5.34 0.20
CA MET A 189 -15.02 -6.62 -0.49
C MET A 189 -13.95 -7.45 0.21
N PHE A 190 -12.86 -6.81 0.66
CA PHE A 190 -11.79 -7.51 1.38
C PHE A 190 -12.26 -8.05 2.73
N GLU A 191 -13.07 -7.30 3.50
CA GLU A 191 -13.62 -7.79 4.77
C GLU A 191 -14.59 -8.96 4.57
N GLU A 192 -15.40 -8.92 3.50
CA GLU A 192 -16.42 -9.94 3.24
C GLU A 192 -15.84 -11.25 2.68
N SER A 193 -14.83 -11.16 1.81
CA SER A 193 -14.36 -12.31 1.00
C SER A 193 -12.84 -12.48 0.92
N GLY A 194 -12.06 -11.56 1.48
CA GLY A 194 -10.60 -11.69 1.50
C GLY A 194 -10.15 -12.85 2.38
N GLN A 195 -9.20 -13.66 1.88
CA GLN A 195 -8.70 -14.83 2.59
C GLN A 195 -7.54 -14.50 3.55
N GLY A 196 -6.62 -13.62 3.13
CA GLY A 196 -5.44 -13.21 3.89
C GLY A 196 -5.70 -12.01 4.79
N GLN A 197 -4.62 -11.32 5.18
CA GLN A 197 -4.68 -10.18 6.08
C GLN A 197 -4.32 -8.88 5.37
N LEU A 198 -5.18 -7.86 5.48
CA LEU A 198 -4.89 -6.49 5.08
C LEU A 198 -4.78 -5.60 6.32
N ILE A 199 -3.60 -5.02 6.52
CA ILE A 199 -3.29 -4.04 7.57
C ILE A 199 -3.03 -2.71 6.87
N PHE A 200 -3.65 -1.63 7.32
CA PHE A 200 -3.40 -0.33 6.72
C PHE A 200 -3.57 0.82 7.72
N THR A 201 -2.98 1.96 7.38
CA THR A 201 -3.25 3.25 8.02
C THR A 201 -4.09 4.10 7.09
N SER A 202 -4.96 4.95 7.65
CA SER A 202 -5.83 5.83 6.88
C SER A 202 -6.20 7.08 7.67
N HIS A 203 -6.26 8.21 6.98
CA HIS A 203 -6.84 9.47 7.49
C HIS A 203 -8.32 9.63 7.10
N ASN A 204 -8.77 8.86 6.12
CA ASN A 204 -10.14 8.82 5.64
C ASN A 204 -11.08 8.17 6.69
N LEU A 205 -12.33 8.64 6.74
CA LEU A 205 -13.33 8.13 7.70
C LEU A 205 -14.24 7.05 7.10
N ARG A 206 -14.21 6.83 5.79
CA ARG A 206 -14.94 5.76 5.10
C ARG A 206 -14.70 4.37 5.69
N PRO A 207 -13.47 3.98 6.11
CA PRO A 207 -13.26 2.70 6.79
C PRO A 207 -14.14 2.54 8.04
N LEU A 208 -14.49 3.62 8.74
CA LEU A 208 -15.36 3.57 9.93
C LEU A 208 -16.81 3.23 9.59
N GLU A 209 -17.22 3.40 8.34
CA GLU A 209 -18.59 3.16 7.87
C GLU A 209 -18.76 1.75 7.29
N VAL A 210 -17.72 1.23 6.64
CA VAL A 210 -17.79 -0.04 5.90
C VAL A 210 -17.17 -1.22 6.64
N LEU A 211 -16.20 -0.98 7.52
CA LEU A 211 -15.52 -2.06 8.25
C LEU A 211 -16.16 -2.37 9.60
N ASN A 212 -16.06 -3.62 10.04
CA ASN A 212 -16.44 -4.00 11.39
C ASN A 212 -15.58 -3.26 12.42
N LYS A 213 -16.22 -2.63 13.41
CA LYS A 213 -15.55 -1.93 14.53
C LYS A 213 -14.48 -2.76 15.26
N LYS A 214 -14.59 -4.09 15.27
CA LYS A 214 -13.59 -5.00 15.85
C LYS A 214 -12.28 -5.05 15.05
N ASN A 215 -12.25 -4.49 13.84
CA ASN A 215 -11.09 -4.43 12.96
C ASN A 215 -10.44 -3.04 12.94
N ILE A 216 -11.01 -2.07 13.68
CA ILE A 216 -10.54 -0.67 13.70
C ILE A 216 -9.79 -0.36 14.99
N LEU A 217 -8.62 0.27 14.84
CA LEU A 217 -7.82 0.83 15.92
C LEU A 217 -7.67 2.33 15.68
N PHE A 218 -7.83 3.13 16.73
CA PHE A 218 -7.62 4.57 16.69
C PHE A 218 -6.28 4.93 17.30
N THR A 219 -5.58 5.87 16.70
CA THR A 219 -4.38 6.47 17.27
C THR A 219 -4.75 7.46 18.39
N THR A 220 -3.83 7.67 19.33
CA THR A 220 -4.01 8.61 20.44
C THR A 220 -2.85 9.60 20.51
N THR A 221 -3.05 10.70 21.24
CA THR A 221 -1.98 11.65 21.56
C THR A 221 -1.07 11.18 22.69
N ASN A 222 -1.38 10.04 23.33
CA ASN A 222 -0.56 9.47 24.39
C ASN A 222 0.49 8.51 23.82
N GLU A 223 1.75 8.93 23.83
CA GLU A 223 2.88 8.15 23.31
C GLU A 223 3.08 6.78 23.98
N LYS A 224 2.59 6.60 25.22
CA LYS A 224 2.66 5.33 25.96
C LYS A 224 1.48 4.40 25.63
N HIS A 225 0.35 4.95 25.17
CA HIS A 225 -0.87 4.22 24.83
C HIS A 225 -1.40 4.64 23.45
N ARG A 226 -0.57 4.43 22.42
CA ARG A 226 -0.79 4.99 21.07
C ARG A 226 -1.99 4.44 20.33
N TYR A 227 -2.53 3.30 20.73
CA TYR A 227 -3.63 2.64 20.04
C TYR A 227 -4.73 2.23 21.01
N ILE A 228 -5.97 2.56 20.67
CA ILE A 228 -7.15 2.16 21.43
C ILE A 228 -8.23 1.62 20.52
N ARG A 229 -9.09 0.77 21.10
CA ARG A 229 -10.42 0.49 20.56
C ARG A 229 -11.42 1.26 21.38
N PHE A 230 -12.38 1.87 20.70
CA PHE A 230 -13.45 2.59 21.38
C PHE A 230 -14.29 1.66 22.23
N LYS A 231 -14.50 2.05 23.48
CA LYS A 231 -15.39 1.36 24.42
C LYS A 231 -16.79 1.96 24.34
N ASN A 232 -17.77 1.17 24.75
CA ASN A 232 -19.19 1.56 24.83
C ASN A 232 -19.85 1.94 23.49
N VAL A 233 -19.27 1.49 22.36
CA VAL A 233 -19.89 1.64 21.04
C VAL A 233 -21.03 0.63 20.91
N ARG A 234 -22.27 1.11 20.82
CA ARG A 234 -23.45 0.24 20.67
C ARG A 234 -23.40 -0.53 19.34
N ALA A 235 -24.16 -1.62 19.22
CA ALA A 235 -24.17 -2.45 18.02
C ALA A 235 -24.57 -1.64 16.76
N ASN A 236 -25.61 -0.81 16.86
CA ASN A 236 -26.17 -0.05 15.74
C ASN A 236 -25.68 1.41 15.69
N GLN A 237 -24.59 1.73 16.40
CA GLN A 237 -24.08 3.10 16.44
C GLN A 237 -23.14 3.34 15.28
N ASN A 238 -23.38 4.42 14.53
CA ASN A 238 -22.46 4.90 13.52
C ASN A 238 -21.11 5.24 14.18
N LEU A 239 -20.05 4.52 13.79
CA LEU A 239 -18.73 4.67 14.39
C LEU A 239 -18.07 5.99 14.00
N ARG A 240 -18.34 6.51 12.79
CA ARG A 240 -17.89 7.83 12.34
C ARG A 240 -18.49 8.95 13.19
N ASP A 241 -19.78 8.90 13.46
CA ASP A 241 -20.44 9.89 14.33
C ASP A 241 -19.90 9.82 15.77
N PHE A 242 -19.69 8.60 16.28
CA PHE A 242 -19.11 8.41 17.61
C PHE A 242 -17.66 8.90 17.69
N TYR A 243 -16.88 8.73 16.62
CA TYR A 243 -15.54 9.29 16.51
C TYR A 243 -15.54 10.83 16.57
N PHE A 244 -16.42 11.49 15.82
CA PHE A 244 -16.55 12.95 15.90
C PHE A 244 -17.03 13.41 17.28
N HIS A 245 -17.98 12.70 17.88
CA HIS A 245 -18.44 12.99 19.23
C HIS A 245 -17.29 12.93 20.24
N ASP A 246 -16.44 11.90 20.18
CA ASP A 246 -15.28 11.78 21.07
C ASP A 246 -14.24 12.88 20.83
N ILE A 247 -14.00 13.28 19.57
CA ILE A 247 -13.15 14.45 19.28
C ILE A 247 -13.69 15.70 19.99
N VAL A 248 -15.01 15.93 19.95
CA VAL A 248 -15.66 17.17 20.41
C VAL A 248 -16.05 17.16 21.89
N LEU A 249 -16.23 16.01 22.53
CA LEU A 249 -16.64 15.91 23.93
C LEU A 249 -15.72 15.03 24.79
N GLY A 250 -14.84 14.23 24.18
CA GLY A 250 -14.09 13.18 24.85
C GLY A 250 -15.00 12.01 25.23
N GLY A 251 -14.51 11.13 26.10
CA GLY A 251 -15.26 9.97 26.59
C GLY A 251 -14.45 8.67 26.55
N GLN A 252 -13.43 8.59 25.71
CA GLN A 252 -12.43 7.53 25.79
C GLN A 252 -11.40 7.77 26.90
N LYS A 253 -10.71 6.68 27.28
CA LYS A 253 -9.63 6.70 28.28
C LYS A 253 -8.43 7.55 27.83
N GLU A 254 -8.16 7.55 26.53
CA GLU A 254 -7.05 8.27 25.91
C GLU A 254 -7.61 9.36 24.98
N CYS A 255 -6.93 10.49 24.90
CA CYS A 255 -7.29 11.57 23.98
C CYS A 255 -6.87 11.19 22.55
N ILE A 256 -7.83 11.17 21.62
CA ILE A 256 -7.56 10.85 20.20
C ILE A 256 -7.15 12.07 19.36
N TYR A 257 -7.47 13.28 19.82
CA TYR A 257 -7.16 14.50 19.09
C TYR A 257 -6.97 15.67 20.07
N GLU A 258 -5.82 16.32 19.99
CA GLU A 258 -5.58 17.55 20.73
C GLU A 258 -6.30 18.71 20.05
N ARG A 259 -7.30 19.27 20.76
CA ARG A 259 -8.14 20.31 20.18
C ARG A 259 -7.37 21.58 19.93
N THR A 260 -7.52 22.09 18.71
CA THR A 260 -7.09 23.44 18.37
C THR A 260 -8.20 24.45 18.69
N ASN A 261 -7.80 25.65 19.12
CA ASN A 261 -8.75 26.73 19.41
C ASN A 261 -8.97 27.60 18.16
N PRO A 262 -10.19 27.63 17.57
CA PRO A 262 -10.45 28.42 16.37
C PRO A 262 -10.20 29.91 16.52
N TYR A 263 -10.35 30.48 17.73
CA TYR A 263 -10.03 31.89 17.98
C TYR A 263 -8.53 32.15 17.87
N VAL A 264 -7.71 31.26 18.46
CA VAL A 264 -6.25 31.34 18.38
C VAL A 264 -5.79 31.19 16.93
N ILE A 265 -6.36 30.23 16.20
CA ILE A 265 -6.08 30.04 14.77
C ILE A 265 -6.44 31.30 13.96
N ARG A 266 -7.65 31.86 14.14
CA ARG A 266 -8.07 33.09 13.45
C ARG A 266 -7.16 34.28 13.77
N ARG A 267 -6.75 34.43 15.03
CA ARG A 267 -5.80 35.47 15.44
C ARG A 267 -4.46 35.27 14.75
N ALA A 268 -3.93 34.05 14.71
CA ALA A 268 -2.68 33.73 14.04
C ALA A 268 -2.75 34.04 12.53
N PHE A 269 -3.83 33.67 11.84
CA PHE A 269 -4.02 34.03 10.41
C PHE A 269 -4.03 35.54 10.17
N LYS A 270 -4.63 36.32 11.06
CA LYS A 270 -4.67 37.78 10.93
C LYS A 270 -3.31 38.43 11.19
N MET A 271 -2.53 37.89 12.12
CA MET A 271 -1.20 38.41 12.46
C MET A 271 -0.13 37.98 11.46
N ALA A 272 -0.30 36.82 10.82
CA ALA A 272 0.64 36.33 9.82
C ALA A 272 0.65 37.24 8.59
N GLY A 273 1.76 37.96 8.39
CA GLY A 273 1.93 38.91 7.28
C GLY A 273 1.73 40.38 7.64
N ASP A 274 1.38 40.69 8.89
CA ASP A 274 1.33 42.07 9.37
C ASP A 274 2.73 42.51 9.83
N SER A 275 3.31 43.50 9.15
CA SER A 275 4.68 44.00 9.38
C SER A 275 4.89 44.57 10.79
N ASP A 276 3.80 44.96 11.44
CA ASP A 276 3.79 45.60 12.77
C ASP A 276 3.40 44.65 13.90
N ALA A 277 3.24 43.35 13.63
CA ALA A 277 2.96 42.34 14.65
C ALA A 277 4.24 41.96 15.42
N LYS A 278 4.69 42.85 16.30
CA LYS A 278 5.53 42.50 17.46
C LYS A 278 4.68 42.17 18.68
#